data_AF-A0A699R5X9-F1
#
_entry.id   AF-A0A699R5X9-F1
#
_cell.length_a   1.000
_cell.length_b   1.000
_cell.length_c   1.000
_cell.angle_alpha   90.00
_cell.angle_beta   90.00
_cell.angle_gamma   90.00
#
_symmetry.space_group_name_H-M   'P 1'
#
loop_
_entity.id
_entity.type
_entity.pdbx_description
1 polymer ?
#
loop_
_entity_poly.entity_id
_entity_poly.type
_entity_poly.pdbx_seq_one_letter_code
_entity_poly.pdbx_strand_id
1 'polypeptide(L)'
;MYHYWFEIDGFEEMISKAWCECPIVEVNPMLYLIYKMKFLKKCIREWNGKRQSNKCKKKAFKKDLNDLKIVIDKGNATDDILYKRIEIIKDIQEAKKVNNLEAAQKAKIKWAIEGDENTKFYHEILNKKRNQLGIHGVLKDGMWIDNPVVVKNEFLEHFSTRFQQPRRIRPVSNIDFPCTISELKKNELEGDISYQEIKR
;
A
#
# COMPACT_ATOMS: atom_id res chain seq x y z
N MET A 1 -1.18 -8.05 19.88
CA MET A 1 0.09 -8.82 19.90
C MET A 1 0.97 -8.36 18.73
N TYR A 2 2.24 -7.97 18.96
CA TYR A 2 3.11 -7.38 17.92
C TYR A 2 3.67 -8.43 16.92
N HIS A 3 2.80 -8.97 16.05
CA HIS A 3 3.15 -10.00 15.06
C HIS A 3 4.31 -9.63 14.13
N TYR A 4 4.56 -8.35 13.84
CA TYR A 4 5.67 -7.99 12.97
C TYR A 4 7.06 -8.27 13.58
N TRP A 5 7.15 -8.48 14.90
CA TRP A 5 8.44 -8.80 15.54
C TRP A 5 8.97 -10.18 15.15
N PHE A 6 8.09 -11.13 14.87
CA PHE A 6 8.49 -12.47 14.42
C PHE A 6 9.07 -12.47 13.00
N GLU A 7 8.75 -11.46 12.19
CA GLU A 7 9.32 -11.27 10.85
C GLU A 7 10.69 -10.58 10.88
N ILE A 8 11.29 -10.39 12.06
CA ILE A 8 12.58 -9.72 12.21
C ILE A 8 13.64 -10.74 12.61
N ASP A 9 14.66 -10.83 11.78
CA ASP A 9 15.82 -11.68 12.03
C ASP A 9 16.46 -11.38 13.39
N GLY A 10 16.78 -12.45 14.12
CA GLY A 10 17.36 -12.39 15.46
C GLY A 10 16.38 -12.07 16.59
N PHE A 11 15.07 -11.90 16.31
CA PHE A 11 14.08 -11.73 17.38
C PHE A 11 13.93 -13.00 18.23
N GLU A 12 13.77 -14.17 17.60
CA GLU A 12 13.62 -15.45 18.33
C GLU A 12 14.89 -15.82 19.12
N GLU A 13 16.06 -15.60 18.52
CA GLU A 13 17.35 -15.79 19.20
C GLU A 13 17.46 -14.87 20.42
N MET A 14 17.06 -13.61 20.28
CA MET A 14 17.06 -12.65 21.39
C MET A 14 16.10 -13.06 22.51
N ILE A 15 14.90 -13.55 22.18
CA ILE A 15 13.94 -14.05 23.18
C ILE A 15 14.50 -15.28 23.88
N SER A 16 15.02 -16.26 23.13
CA SER A 16 15.60 -17.49 23.68
C SER A 16 16.76 -17.17 24.62
N LYS A 17 17.67 -16.29 24.18
CA LYS A 17 18.80 -15.83 24.98
C LYS A 17 18.33 -15.13 26.26
N ALA A 18 17.43 -14.15 26.15
CA ALA A 18 16.91 -13.42 27.30
C ALA A 18 16.11 -14.33 28.27
N TRP A 19 15.47 -15.38 27.76
CA TRP A 19 14.71 -16.32 28.57
C TRP A 19 15.61 -17.27 29.36
N CYS A 20 16.74 -17.68 28.77
CA CYS A 20 17.72 -18.57 29.41
C CYS A 20 18.68 -17.82 30.35
N GLU A 21 19.13 -16.62 29.98
CA GLU A 21 20.12 -15.83 30.74
C GLU A 21 19.49 -14.99 31.87
N CYS A 22 18.21 -15.20 32.18
CA CYS A 22 17.51 -14.38 33.16
C CYS A 22 18.06 -14.62 34.57
N PRO A 23 18.75 -13.64 35.19
CA PRO A 23 19.41 -13.83 36.47
C PRO A 23 18.39 -13.60 37.59
N ILE A 24 17.52 -14.59 37.82
CA ILE A 24 16.53 -14.53 38.89
C ILE A 24 16.66 -15.77 39.75
N VAL A 25 16.87 -15.56 41.04
CA VAL A 25 16.80 -16.59 42.07
C VAL A 25 15.62 -16.19 42.96
N GLU A 26 14.44 -16.70 42.61
CA GLU A 26 13.19 -16.46 43.37
C GLU A 26 12.50 -17.80 43.56
N VAL A 27 12.11 -18.11 44.81
CA VAL A 27 11.57 -19.43 45.18
C VAL A 27 10.08 -19.50 44.88
N ASN A 28 9.38 -18.37 44.92
CA ASN A 28 7.96 -18.30 44.56
C ASN A 28 7.79 -18.35 43.03
N PRO A 29 7.12 -19.38 42.47
CA PRO A 29 6.97 -19.52 41.02
C PRO A 29 6.23 -18.36 40.33
N MET A 30 5.26 -17.75 41.02
CA MET A 30 4.51 -16.60 40.50
C MET A 30 5.39 -15.36 40.41
N LEU A 31 6.17 -15.10 41.46
CA LEU A 31 7.11 -13.97 41.48
C LEU A 31 8.26 -14.20 40.49
N TYR A 32 8.77 -15.42 40.39
CA TYR A 32 9.76 -15.81 39.40
C TYR A 32 9.28 -15.49 37.98
N LEU A 33 8.05 -15.89 37.63
CA LEU A 33 7.46 -15.59 36.32
C LEU A 33 7.32 -14.07 36.09
N ILE A 34 6.82 -13.33 37.08
CA ILE A 34 6.66 -11.87 36.97
C ILE A 34 8.02 -11.18 36.73
N TYR A 35 9.06 -11.55 37.48
CA TYR A 35 10.39 -10.99 37.31
C TYR A 35 10.99 -11.38 35.96
N LYS A 36 10.79 -12.62 35.52
CA LYS A 36 11.26 -13.10 34.22
C LYS A 36 10.62 -12.33 33.07
N MET A 37 9.32 -12.06 33.17
CA MET A 37 8.60 -11.21 32.22
C MET A 37 9.08 -9.75 32.25
N LYS A 38 9.40 -9.20 33.43
CA LYS A 38 9.99 -7.85 33.55
C LYS A 38 11.38 -7.76 32.91
N PHE A 39 12.21 -8.77 33.09
CA PHE A 39 13.53 -8.87 32.46
C PHE A 39 13.40 -8.93 30.94
N LEU A 40 12.54 -9.83 30.43
CA LEU A 40 12.28 -9.95 29.00
C LEU A 40 11.81 -8.63 28.39
N LYS A 41 10.90 -7.93 29.07
CA LYS A 41 10.44 -6.60 28.66
C LYS A 41 11.59 -5.58 28.54
N LYS A 42 12.59 -5.63 29.43
CA LYS A 42 13.79 -4.78 29.36
C LYS A 42 14.63 -5.13 28.13
N CYS A 43 14.93 -6.40 27.91
CA CYS A 43 15.70 -6.88 26.75
C CYS A 43 15.03 -6.48 25.43
N ILE A 44 13.71 -6.65 25.31
CA ILE A 44 12.94 -6.26 24.12
C ILE A 44 13.05 -4.74 23.87
N ARG A 45 12.98 -3.92 24.92
CA ARG A 45 13.11 -2.46 24.79
C ARG A 45 14.49 -2.05 24.29
N GLU A 46 15.54 -2.64 24.85
CA GLU A 46 16.92 -2.37 24.44
C GLU A 46 17.17 -2.81 22.99
N TRP A 47 16.69 -4.00 22.62
CA TRP A 47 16.78 -4.52 21.26
C TRP A 47 16.06 -3.59 20.25
N ASN A 48 14.85 -3.16 20.57
CA ASN A 48 14.10 -2.24 19.72
C ASN A 48 14.76 -0.86 19.61
N GLY A 49 15.40 -0.37 20.68
CA GLY A 49 16.20 0.86 20.67
C GLY A 49 17.39 0.78 19.72
N LYS A 50 18.18 -0.30 19.78
CA LYS A 50 19.29 -0.55 18.83
C LYS A 50 18.79 -0.61 17.38
N ARG A 51 17.63 -1.23 17.14
CA ARG A 51 17.00 -1.30 15.83
C ARG A 51 16.54 0.06 15.29
N GLN A 52 16.00 0.93 16.14
CA GLN A 52 15.63 2.30 15.75
C GLN A 52 16.86 3.08 15.25
N SER A 53 18.02 2.89 15.87
CA SER A 53 19.29 3.46 15.40
C SER A 53 19.70 2.93 14.02
N ASN A 54 19.50 1.64 13.74
CA ASN A 54 19.72 1.07 12.41
C ASN A 54 18.78 1.64 11.33
N LYS A 55 17.57 2.14 11.67
CA LYS A 55 16.72 2.87 10.70
C LYS A 55 17.39 4.15 10.16
N CYS A 56 18.30 4.78 10.91
CA CYS A 56 19.07 5.92 10.41
C CYS A 56 20.07 5.51 9.30
N LYS A 57 20.57 4.27 9.32
CA LYS A 57 21.47 3.74 8.27
C LYS A 57 20.79 3.64 6.90
N LYS A 58 19.45 3.55 6.83
CA LYS A 58 18.72 3.67 5.55
C LYS A 58 18.94 5.00 4.82
N LYS A 59 19.16 6.09 5.56
CA LYS A 59 19.48 7.38 4.93
C LYS A 59 20.86 7.32 4.28
N ALA A 60 21.80 6.60 4.89
CA ALA A 60 23.12 6.32 4.31
C ALA A 60 22.99 5.45 3.05
N PHE A 61 22.26 4.32 3.11
CA PHE A 61 22.03 3.46 1.93
C PHE A 61 21.37 4.18 0.75
N LYS A 62 20.46 5.14 1.01
CA LYS A 62 19.89 5.98 -0.05
C LYS A 62 20.92 6.92 -0.68
N LYS A 63 21.86 7.44 0.12
CA LYS A 63 22.95 8.28 -0.36
C LYS A 63 23.91 7.44 -1.21
N ASP A 64 24.31 6.28 -0.72
CA ASP A 64 25.18 5.34 -1.43
C ASP A 64 24.55 4.90 -2.77
N LEU A 65 23.23 4.65 -2.80
CA LEU A 65 22.50 4.36 -4.04
C LEU A 65 22.54 5.52 -5.04
N ASN A 66 22.45 6.76 -4.57
CA ASN A 66 22.55 7.93 -5.44
C ASN A 66 23.97 8.10 -5.98
N ASP A 67 24.98 7.88 -5.15
CA ASP A 67 26.38 7.95 -5.55
C ASP A 67 26.69 6.88 -6.62
N LEU A 68 26.18 5.65 -6.45
CA LEU A 68 26.28 4.59 -7.45
C LEU A 68 25.55 4.93 -8.75
N LYS A 69 24.38 5.58 -8.69
CA LYS A 69 23.68 6.06 -9.89
C LYS A 69 24.51 7.07 -10.68
N ILE A 70 25.12 8.04 -10.00
CA ILE A 70 25.98 9.05 -10.64
C ILE A 70 27.15 8.38 -11.38
N VAL A 71 27.72 7.30 -10.82
CA VAL A 71 28.82 6.56 -11.47
C VAL A 71 28.34 5.79 -12.70
N ILE A 72 27.14 5.19 -12.62
CA ILE A 72 26.52 4.47 -13.75
C ILE A 72 26.14 5.45 -14.88
N ASP A 73 25.55 6.59 -14.55
CA ASP A 73 25.14 7.61 -15.52
C ASP A 73 26.34 8.24 -16.24
N LYS A 74 27.53 8.22 -15.63
CA LYS A 74 28.81 8.62 -16.24
C LYS A 74 29.43 7.55 -17.14
N GLY A 75 28.79 6.39 -17.30
CA GLY A 75 29.27 5.30 -18.15
C GLY A 75 30.32 4.38 -17.52
N ASN A 76 30.64 4.54 -16.24
CA ASN A 76 31.67 3.77 -15.53
C ASN A 76 31.08 2.55 -14.79
N ALA A 77 30.08 1.88 -15.38
CA ALA A 77 29.40 0.77 -14.73
C ALA A 77 30.23 -0.52 -14.84
N THR A 78 30.75 -0.97 -13.70
CA THR A 78 31.38 -2.30 -13.54
C THR A 78 30.39 -3.29 -12.95
N ASP A 79 30.55 -4.59 -13.22
CA ASP A 79 29.70 -5.64 -12.64
C ASP A 79 29.63 -5.56 -11.10
N ASP A 80 30.74 -5.29 -10.41
CA ASP A 80 30.77 -5.11 -8.94
C ASP A 80 29.83 -3.97 -8.47
N ILE A 81 29.76 -2.87 -9.22
CA ILE A 81 28.90 -1.71 -8.93
C ILE A 81 27.43 -2.10 -9.11
N LEU A 82 27.13 -2.91 -10.12
CA LEU A 82 25.78 -3.43 -10.36
C LEU A 82 25.35 -4.40 -9.27
N TYR A 83 26.22 -5.33 -8.84
CA TYR A 83 25.94 -6.25 -7.73
C TYR A 83 25.67 -5.48 -6.43
N LYS A 84 26.53 -4.52 -6.06
CA LYS A 84 26.31 -3.66 -4.88
C LYS A 84 25.00 -2.89 -4.96
N ARG A 85 24.64 -2.39 -6.14
CA ARG A 85 23.36 -1.70 -6.34
C ARG A 85 22.17 -2.63 -6.09
N ILE A 86 22.21 -3.86 -6.58
CA ILE A 86 21.13 -4.85 -6.38
C ILE A 86 20.98 -5.17 -4.89
N GLU A 87 22.11 -5.39 -4.19
CA GLU A 87 22.13 -5.66 -2.75
C GLU A 87 21.54 -4.50 -1.94
N ILE A 88 21.99 -3.26 -2.18
CA ILE A 88 21.46 -2.07 -1.50
C ILE A 88 19.96 -1.90 -1.78
N ILE A 89 19.49 -2.17 -3.00
CA ILE A 89 18.06 -2.11 -3.33
C ILE A 89 17.29 -3.16 -2.53
N LYS A 90 17.80 -4.39 -2.43
CA LYS A 90 17.20 -5.48 -1.65
C LYS A 90 17.07 -5.08 -0.18
N ASP A 91 18.14 -4.57 0.43
CA ASP A 91 18.14 -4.13 1.83
C ASP A 91 17.14 -2.99 2.08
N ILE A 92 17.04 -2.04 1.15
CA ILE A 92 16.06 -0.95 1.21
C ILE A 92 14.63 -1.50 1.14
N GLN A 93 14.37 -2.48 0.27
CA GLN A 93 13.05 -3.10 0.09
C GLN A 93 12.64 -3.90 1.33
N GLU A 94 13.52 -4.75 1.82
CA GLU A 94 13.30 -5.56 3.01
C GLU A 94 13.00 -4.67 4.22
N ALA A 95 13.85 -3.69 4.47
CA ALA A 95 13.63 -2.84 5.60
C ALA A 95 12.38 -1.95 5.38
N LYS A 96 11.97 -1.62 4.14
CA LYS A 96 10.66 -0.98 3.87
C LYS A 96 9.50 -1.92 4.21
N LYS A 97 9.58 -3.21 3.87
CA LYS A 97 8.57 -4.23 4.22
C LYS A 97 8.32 -4.22 5.72
N VAL A 98 9.38 -4.33 6.54
CA VAL A 98 9.23 -4.37 8.00
C VAL A 98 8.69 -3.05 8.57
N ASN A 99 9.10 -1.90 8.01
CA ASN A 99 8.53 -0.60 8.42
C ASN A 99 7.03 -0.51 8.13
N ASN A 100 6.57 -1.03 6.99
CA ASN A 100 5.16 -1.03 6.63
C ASN A 100 4.35 -1.95 7.56
N LEU A 101 4.87 -3.13 7.90
CA LEU A 101 4.25 -4.04 8.86
C LEU A 101 4.11 -3.40 10.25
N GLU A 102 5.17 -2.74 10.72
CA GLU A 102 5.16 -1.98 11.97
C GLU A 102 4.10 -0.86 11.96
N ALA A 103 4.06 -0.07 10.88
CA ALA A 103 3.10 1.02 10.73
C ALA A 103 1.66 0.51 10.68
N ALA A 104 1.40 -0.56 9.91
CA ALA A 104 0.08 -1.18 9.82
C ALA A 104 -0.39 -1.72 11.18
N GLN A 105 0.49 -2.36 11.93
CA GLN A 105 0.18 -2.85 13.25
C GLN A 105 -0.11 -1.71 14.23
N LYS A 106 0.73 -0.67 14.25
CA LYS A 106 0.51 0.51 15.08
C LYS A 106 -0.80 1.21 14.74
N ALA A 107 -1.13 1.32 13.45
CA ALA A 107 -2.39 1.88 12.99
C ALA A 107 -3.60 1.04 13.44
N LYS A 108 -3.52 -0.30 13.37
CA LYS A 108 -4.58 -1.19 13.91
C LYS A 108 -4.78 -1.01 15.40
N ILE A 109 -3.70 -0.93 16.19
CA ILE A 109 -3.78 -0.68 17.64
C ILE A 109 -4.38 0.69 17.91
N LYS A 110 -3.92 1.72 17.19
CA LYS A 110 -4.41 3.09 17.31
C LYS A 110 -5.91 3.18 16.97
N TRP A 111 -6.35 2.51 15.91
CA TRP A 111 -7.76 2.42 15.54
C TRP A 111 -8.60 1.68 16.60
N ALA A 112 -8.08 0.60 17.20
CA ALA A 112 -8.76 -0.08 18.29
C ALA A 112 -8.94 0.81 19.56
N ILE A 113 -8.09 1.84 19.72
CA ILE A 113 -8.16 2.80 20.83
C ILE A 113 -9.02 4.02 20.47
N GLU A 114 -8.86 4.57 19.27
CA GLU A 114 -9.42 5.85 18.83
C GLU A 114 -10.65 5.73 17.92
N GLY A 115 -10.97 4.52 17.44
CA GLY A 115 -12.05 4.31 16.47
C GLY A 115 -11.82 5.04 15.15
N ASP A 116 -12.89 5.64 14.60
CA ASP A 116 -12.91 6.29 13.28
C ASP A 116 -12.03 7.55 13.15
N GLU A 117 -11.42 8.02 14.23
CA GLU A 117 -10.54 9.19 14.20
C GLU A 117 -9.16 8.90 13.56
N ASN A 118 -8.79 7.63 13.33
CA ASN A 118 -7.49 7.29 12.75
C ASN A 118 -7.46 7.37 11.20
N THR A 119 -7.78 8.54 10.65
CA THR A 119 -7.88 8.79 9.20
C THR A 119 -6.52 8.82 8.49
N LYS A 120 -5.45 9.26 9.18
CA LYS A 120 -4.14 9.52 8.57
C LYS A 120 -3.50 8.31 7.87
N PHE A 121 -3.54 7.13 8.50
CA PHE A 121 -2.90 5.93 7.95
C PHE A 121 -3.60 5.45 6.66
N TYR A 122 -4.93 5.47 6.65
CA TYR A 122 -5.71 5.08 5.47
C TYR A 122 -5.52 6.09 4.32
N HIS A 123 -5.45 7.39 4.64
CA HIS A 123 -5.10 8.39 3.64
C HIS A 123 -3.70 8.17 3.03
N GLU A 124 -2.70 7.76 3.82
CA GLU A 124 -1.39 7.40 3.28
C GLU A 124 -1.44 6.18 2.34
N ILE A 125 -2.20 5.13 2.70
CA ILE A 125 -2.41 3.96 1.81
C ILE A 125 -3.11 4.38 0.53
N LEU A 126 -4.19 5.16 0.63
CA LEU A 126 -4.95 5.65 -0.53
C LEU A 126 -4.10 6.52 -1.43
N ASN A 127 -3.32 7.44 -0.87
CA ASN A 127 -2.40 8.30 -1.62
C ASN A 127 -1.32 7.48 -2.32
N LYS A 128 -0.76 6.45 -1.66
CA LYS A 128 0.18 5.53 -2.30
C LYS A 128 -0.46 4.78 -3.47
N LYS A 129 -1.67 4.26 -3.30
CA LYS A 129 -2.41 3.56 -4.36
C LYS A 129 -2.73 4.51 -5.52
N ARG A 130 -3.15 5.74 -5.24
CA ARG A 130 -3.38 6.78 -6.24
C ARG A 130 -2.12 7.13 -7.02
N ASN A 131 -0.97 7.26 -6.35
CA ASN A 131 0.30 7.50 -7.05
C ASN A 131 0.73 6.30 -7.88
N GLN A 132 0.54 5.07 -7.40
CA GLN A 132 0.90 3.86 -8.16
C GLN A 132 0.03 3.64 -9.40
N LEU A 133 -1.26 3.96 -9.29
CA LEU A 133 -2.22 3.87 -10.40
C LEU A 133 -2.28 5.18 -11.22
N GLY A 134 -1.45 6.16 -10.88
CA GLY A 134 -1.37 7.42 -11.58
C GLY A 134 -0.87 7.19 -13.00
N ILE A 135 -1.69 7.54 -13.98
CA ILE A 135 -1.27 7.50 -15.38
C ILE A 135 -0.47 8.77 -15.65
N HIS A 136 0.84 8.62 -15.80
CA HIS A 136 1.77 9.72 -16.02
C HIS A 136 2.02 10.04 -17.49
N GLY A 137 1.59 9.16 -18.40
CA GLY A 137 1.72 9.35 -19.84
C GLY A 137 1.05 8.24 -20.63
N VAL A 138 0.89 8.47 -21.93
CA VAL A 138 0.33 7.52 -22.90
C VAL A 138 1.21 7.44 -24.13
N LEU A 139 1.25 6.25 -24.75
CA LEU A 139 1.93 6.04 -26.01
C LEU A 139 0.92 6.25 -27.15
N LYS A 140 1.14 7.26 -27.99
CA LYS A 140 0.33 7.55 -29.18
C LYS A 140 1.24 7.57 -30.40
N ASP A 141 0.91 6.77 -31.42
CA ASP A 141 1.64 6.73 -32.71
C ASP A 141 3.16 6.57 -32.57
N GLY A 142 3.61 5.79 -31.58
CA GLY A 142 5.03 5.57 -31.28
C GLY A 142 5.71 6.67 -30.47
N MET A 143 5.01 7.76 -30.14
CA MET A 143 5.52 8.86 -29.32
C MET A 143 4.94 8.80 -27.90
N TRP A 144 5.82 8.97 -26.90
CA TRP A 144 5.42 9.05 -25.51
C TRP A 144 4.94 10.47 -25.17
N ILE A 145 3.70 10.59 -24.71
CA ILE A 145 3.09 11.86 -24.30
C ILE A 145 2.94 11.85 -22.79
N ASP A 146 3.55 12.81 -22.10
CA ASP A 146 3.50 12.97 -20.64
C ASP A 146 2.88 14.31 -20.18
N ASN A 147 2.56 15.20 -21.12
CA ASN A 147 1.85 16.45 -20.81
C ASN A 147 0.43 16.15 -20.30
N PRO A 148 0.07 16.54 -19.05
CA PRO A 148 -1.21 16.16 -18.44
C PRO A 148 -2.45 16.61 -19.22
N VAL A 149 -2.37 17.74 -19.92
CA VAL A 149 -3.49 18.26 -20.72
C VAL A 149 -3.69 17.40 -21.97
N VAL A 150 -2.58 17.04 -22.63
CA VAL A 150 -2.61 16.23 -23.86
C VAL A 150 -3.03 14.80 -23.54
N VAL A 151 -2.51 14.21 -22.45
CA VAL A 151 -2.92 12.88 -21.97
C VAL A 151 -4.42 12.84 -21.71
N LYS A 152 -4.98 13.84 -21.03
CA LYS A 152 -6.43 13.92 -20.78
C LYS A 152 -7.25 13.97 -22.07
N ASN A 153 -6.83 14.78 -23.03
CA ASN A 153 -7.51 14.89 -24.32
C ASN A 153 -7.46 13.57 -25.09
N GLU A 154 -6.32 12.88 -25.08
CA GLU A 154 -6.17 11.58 -25.73
C GLU A 154 -7.11 10.52 -25.13
N PHE A 155 -7.19 10.46 -23.80
CA PHE A 155 -8.13 9.59 -23.11
C PHE A 155 -9.58 9.92 -23.47
N LEU A 156 -9.93 11.21 -23.50
CA LEU A 156 -11.27 11.67 -23.84
C LEU A 156 -11.64 11.27 -25.28
N GLU A 157 -10.75 11.49 -26.24
CA GLU A 157 -10.97 11.17 -27.65
C GLU A 157 -11.10 9.65 -27.86
N HIS A 158 -10.21 8.87 -27.25
CA HIS A 158 -10.21 7.42 -27.33
C HIS A 158 -11.54 6.83 -26.85
N PHE A 159 -11.99 7.22 -25.66
CA PHE A 159 -13.23 6.70 -25.09
C PHE A 159 -14.47 7.31 -25.74
N SER A 160 -14.46 8.59 -26.10
CA SER A 160 -15.58 9.20 -26.85
C SER A 160 -15.84 8.44 -28.15
N THR A 161 -14.80 8.09 -28.90
CA THR A 161 -14.94 7.34 -30.15
C THR A 161 -15.47 5.93 -29.92
N ARG A 162 -15.07 5.27 -28.83
CA ARG A 162 -15.52 3.90 -28.50
C ARG A 162 -16.95 3.85 -27.96
N PHE A 163 -17.37 4.87 -27.22
CA PHE A 163 -18.71 4.97 -26.65
C PHE A 163 -19.66 5.81 -27.52
N GLN A 164 -19.21 6.28 -28.68
CA GLN A 164 -20.10 6.87 -29.67
C GLN A 164 -21.19 5.89 -30.04
N GLN A 165 -22.43 6.40 -30.06
CA GLN A 165 -23.59 5.60 -30.42
C GLN A 165 -23.38 5.04 -31.84
N PRO A 166 -23.43 3.71 -32.05
CA PRO A 166 -23.36 3.15 -33.39
C PRO A 166 -24.43 3.78 -34.26
N ARG A 167 -24.10 4.10 -35.52
CA ARG A 167 -25.06 4.69 -36.48
C ARG A 167 -26.36 3.89 -36.43
N ARG A 168 -27.47 4.65 -36.33
CA ARG A 168 -28.84 4.24 -36.01
C ARG A 168 -29.45 3.18 -36.94
N ILE A 169 -28.89 1.99 -37.01
CA ILE A 169 -29.66 0.81 -37.36
C ILE A 169 -30.05 0.19 -36.03
N ARG A 170 -31.02 0.81 -35.34
CA ARG A 170 -31.82 0.02 -34.42
C ARG A 170 -32.59 -0.94 -35.32
N PRO A 171 -32.39 -2.27 -35.22
CA PRO A 171 -33.27 -3.18 -35.91
C PRO A 171 -34.68 -2.85 -35.44
N VAL A 172 -35.52 -2.35 -36.35
CA VAL A 172 -36.94 -2.18 -36.08
C VAL A 172 -37.48 -3.59 -36.02
N SER A 173 -37.58 -4.12 -34.82
CA SER A 173 -38.24 -5.40 -34.57
C SER A 173 -39.72 -5.18 -34.84
N ASN A 174 -40.17 -5.53 -36.04
CA ASN A 174 -41.59 -5.53 -36.41
C ASN A 174 -42.25 -6.79 -35.82
N ILE A 175 -42.13 -6.92 -34.50
CA ILE A 175 -42.62 -8.05 -33.71
C ILE A 175 -43.72 -7.49 -32.81
N ASP A 176 -44.95 -7.91 -33.04
CA ASP A 176 -46.03 -7.67 -32.10
C ASP A 176 -45.76 -8.50 -30.84
N PHE A 177 -45.37 -7.83 -29.76
CA PHE A 177 -45.16 -8.48 -28.48
C PHE A 177 -46.52 -8.82 -27.85
N PRO A 178 -46.88 -10.11 -27.69
CA PRO A 178 -48.21 -10.51 -27.21
C PRO A 178 -48.51 -10.05 -25.78
N CYS A 179 -47.47 -9.71 -25.00
CA CYS A 179 -47.58 -9.08 -23.70
C CYS A 179 -46.99 -7.68 -23.76
N THR A 180 -47.83 -6.71 -24.13
CA THR A 180 -47.46 -5.29 -24.06
C THR A 180 -47.82 -4.74 -22.69
N ILE A 181 -46.93 -3.94 -22.11
CA ILE A 181 -47.18 -3.25 -20.85
C ILE A 181 -48.28 -2.21 -21.07
N SER A 182 -49.16 -1.99 -20.09
CA SER A 182 -50.20 -0.96 -20.21
C SER A 182 -49.59 0.42 -20.43
N GLU A 183 -50.30 1.29 -21.15
CA GLU A 183 -49.88 2.67 -21.46
C GLU A 183 -49.43 3.42 -20.20
N LEU A 184 -50.13 3.21 -19.07
CA LEU A 184 -49.79 3.79 -17.78
C LEU A 184 -48.40 3.38 -17.30
N LYS A 185 -48.07 2.09 -17.38
CA LYS A 185 -46.78 1.56 -16.92
C LYS A 185 -45.64 1.95 -17.86
N LYS A 186 -45.95 2.14 -19.14
CA LYS A 186 -45.01 2.68 -20.13
C LYS A 186 -44.69 4.14 -19.82
N ASN A 187 -45.70 4.96 -19.53
CA ASN A 187 -45.52 6.35 -19.12
C ASN A 187 -44.77 6.49 -17.78
N GLU A 188 -44.95 5.56 -16.84
CA GLU A 188 -44.16 5.51 -15.61
C GLU A 188 -42.68 5.22 -15.89
N LEU A 189 -42.36 4.29 -16.80
CA LEU A 189 -40.98 3.90 -17.11
C LEU A 189 -40.24 4.91 -18.01
N GLU A 190 -40.96 5.62 -18.87
CA GLU A 190 -40.42 6.64 -19.77
C GLU A 190 -40.45 8.06 -19.16
N GLY A 191 -41.10 8.22 -18.00
CA GLY A 191 -41.18 9.48 -17.27
C GLY A 191 -39.86 9.85 -16.57
N ASP A 192 -39.71 11.14 -16.27
CA ASP A 192 -38.57 11.62 -15.49
C ASP A 192 -38.62 11.08 -14.05
N ILE A 193 -37.46 10.65 -13.54
CA ILE A 193 -37.32 10.08 -12.19
C ILE A 193 -37.79 11.09 -11.14
N SER A 194 -38.75 10.68 -10.31
CA SER A 194 -39.31 11.54 -9.28
C SER A 194 -38.42 11.61 -8.04
N TYR A 195 -38.42 12.76 -7.36
CA TYR A 195 -37.76 12.92 -6.06
C TYR A 195 -38.25 11.94 -4.98
N GLN A 196 -39.47 11.40 -5.12
CA GLN A 196 -40.01 10.37 -4.24
C GLN A 196 -39.35 9.00 -4.47
N GLU A 197 -38.96 8.68 -5.71
CA GLU A 197 -38.23 7.44 -6.03
C GLU A 197 -36.79 7.48 -5.54
N ILE A 198 -36.16 8.66 -5.58
CA ILE A 198 -34.78 8.87 -5.12
C ILE A 198 -34.64 8.74 -3.60
N LYS A 199 -35.73 8.94 -2.84
CA LYS A 199 -35.73 8.93 -1.36
C LYS A 199 -35.96 7.56 -0.72
N ARG A 200 -35.98 6.47 -1.50
CA ARG A 200 -36.20 5.12 -0.99
C ARG A 200 -34.91 4.34 -0.74
#